data_AF-A0AAD5ELA7-F1
#
_entry.id   AF-A0AAD5ELA7-F1
#
_cell.length_a   1.000
_cell.length_b   1.000
_cell.length_c   1.000
_cell.angle_alpha   90.00
_cell.angle_beta   90.00
_cell.angle_gamma   90.00
#
_symmetry.space_group_name_H-M   'P 1'
#
loop_
_entity.id
_entity.type
_entity.pdbx_description
1 polymer ?
#
loop_
_entity_poly.entity_id
_entity_poly.type
_entity_poly.pdbx_seq_one_letter_code
_entity_poly.pdbx_strand_id
1 'polypeptide(L)'
;MTAQAPLTYLQLIAADSISALYDNDTQTLFLKASGKQVDITRDITFHRLPFTGGLLFQLQGWVGPIIDKESPYSINQGFNIQLPSRVFPSHTVIVNTENKKNWVIPIRPLLKDGRQESQAAPDGEAPPNIPEVKQSDSFKGQGGTVNVAFDRNFISLINAGIDNGNIEWNFTSQQVGTTEIGVFVGQSKPPFLYRVVYEVSIVPPNDVTQAKPLASFSVSPANGSSNGSKVAATKKSAASLPLSWDGFVNIGFNQIKQQFPDARLYEIDATPVTTQPVENDNHPVQRLGSFGPVEVIQSPFVGDYIVSWPVPLEIHQAFSILRKGGYQQPVGAVTLRKPLAPGIDQAFYIFNVGNEFIAVGVEDKQIHNFGPAGREVQQG
;
A
#
# COMPACT_ATOMS: atom_id res chain seq x y z
N MET A 1 2.93 -25.04 -29.50
CA MET A 1 3.02 -25.84 -28.25
C MET A 1 2.06 -25.22 -27.25
N THR A 2 0.95 -25.89 -26.94
CA THR A 2 -0.01 -25.46 -25.93
C THR A 2 0.56 -25.77 -24.55
N ALA A 3 0.90 -24.74 -23.78
CA ALA A 3 1.35 -24.92 -22.40
C ALA A 3 0.21 -25.53 -21.57
N GLN A 4 0.43 -26.72 -21.02
CA GLN A 4 -0.47 -27.37 -20.10
C GLN A 4 -0.51 -26.55 -18.81
N ALA A 5 -1.69 -26.05 -18.41
CA ALA A 5 -1.83 -25.27 -17.20
C ALA A 5 -1.31 -26.07 -16.00
N PRO A 6 -0.53 -25.45 -15.09
CA PRO A 6 -0.06 -26.14 -13.90
C PRO A 6 -1.26 -26.63 -13.08
N LEU A 7 -1.20 -27.88 -12.63
CA LEU A 7 -2.23 -28.49 -11.77
C LEU A 7 -2.33 -27.69 -10.46
N THR A 8 -3.47 -27.02 -10.26
CA THR A 8 -3.84 -26.39 -9.00
C THR A 8 -4.99 -27.19 -8.37
N TYR A 9 -4.97 -27.38 -7.06
CA TYR A 9 -6.06 -28.05 -6.34
C TYR A 9 -6.45 -27.26 -5.08
N LEU A 10 -7.72 -27.37 -4.70
CA LEU A 10 -8.26 -26.71 -3.52
C LEU A 10 -7.91 -27.53 -2.27
N GLN A 11 -7.28 -26.92 -1.28
CA GLN A 11 -6.95 -27.57 -0.01
C GLN A 11 -7.16 -26.65 1.19
N LEU A 12 -7.13 -27.22 2.40
CA LEU A 12 -7.06 -26.43 3.63
C LEU A 12 -5.71 -25.71 3.70
N ILE A 13 -5.70 -24.51 4.29
CA ILE A 13 -4.50 -23.70 4.48
C ILE A 13 -4.16 -23.64 5.97
N ALA A 14 -2.88 -23.78 6.31
CA ALA A 14 -2.39 -23.61 7.67
C ALA A 14 -2.53 -22.15 8.14
N ALA A 15 -2.90 -21.92 9.40
CA ALA A 15 -2.95 -20.58 9.98
C ALA A 15 -2.18 -20.54 11.31
N ASP A 16 -1.51 -19.42 11.55
CA ASP A 16 -0.84 -19.13 12.82
C ASP A 16 -1.78 -18.40 13.79
N SER A 17 -2.70 -17.59 13.25
CA SER A 17 -3.70 -16.88 14.04
C SER A 17 -5.05 -16.81 13.33
N ILE A 18 -6.13 -16.88 14.11
CA ILE A 18 -7.51 -16.69 13.65
C ILE A 18 -8.29 -15.89 14.69
N SER A 19 -9.09 -14.92 14.25
CA SER A 19 -9.99 -14.15 15.13
C SER A 19 -11.35 -13.94 14.50
N ALA A 20 -12.36 -13.71 15.34
CA ALA A 20 -13.75 -13.51 14.95
C ALA A 20 -14.33 -12.27 15.63
N LEU A 21 -14.84 -11.34 14.83
CA LEU A 21 -15.46 -10.09 15.29
C LEU A 21 -16.87 -10.00 14.71
N TYR A 22 -17.83 -9.51 15.49
CA TYR A 22 -19.22 -9.38 15.05
C TYR A 22 -19.72 -7.95 15.12
N ASP A 23 -20.14 -7.43 13.98
CA ASP A 23 -20.81 -6.14 13.89
C ASP A 23 -22.33 -6.34 14.04
N ASN A 24 -22.86 -5.82 15.15
CA ASN A 24 -24.29 -5.91 15.47
C ASN A 24 -25.16 -5.05 14.55
N ASP A 25 -24.63 -3.95 14.00
CA ASP A 25 -25.41 -3.05 13.14
C ASP A 25 -25.63 -3.66 11.78
N THR A 26 -24.55 -4.13 11.17
CA THR A 26 -24.58 -4.70 9.81
C THR A 26 -24.92 -6.18 9.82
N GLN A 27 -25.02 -6.79 11.01
CA GLN A 27 -25.23 -8.22 11.22
C GLN A 27 -24.16 -9.05 10.48
N THR A 28 -22.89 -8.62 10.57
CA THR A 28 -21.78 -9.21 9.83
C THR A 28 -20.75 -9.81 10.78
N LEU A 29 -20.44 -11.09 10.58
CA LEU A 29 -19.31 -11.78 11.22
C LEU A 29 -18.07 -11.64 10.36
N PHE A 30 -17.03 -11.00 10.88
CA PHE A 30 -15.72 -10.90 10.28
C PHE A 30 -14.78 -11.98 10.81
N LEU A 31 -14.26 -12.81 9.93
CA LEU A 31 -13.19 -13.76 10.22
C LEU A 31 -11.87 -13.25 9.66
N LYS A 32 -10.84 -13.22 10.49
CA LYS A 32 -9.48 -12.86 10.10
C LYS A 32 -8.55 -14.03 10.33
N ALA A 33 -7.68 -14.33 9.37
CA ALA A 33 -6.61 -15.30 9.53
C ALA A 33 -5.27 -14.74 9.03
N SER A 34 -4.19 -15.21 9.62
CA SER A 34 -2.83 -14.98 9.14
C SER A 34 -1.97 -16.22 9.32
N GLY A 35 -0.98 -16.40 8.45
CA GLY A 35 -0.01 -17.47 8.58
C GLY A 35 1.03 -17.43 7.46
N LYS A 36 1.68 -18.58 7.24
CA LYS A 36 2.54 -18.83 6.09
C LYS A 36 1.91 -19.87 5.16
N GLN A 37 2.22 -19.78 3.88
CA GLN A 37 1.75 -20.71 2.86
C GLN A 37 2.80 -20.89 1.77
N VAL A 38 2.66 -21.93 0.95
CA VAL A 38 3.47 -22.09 -0.28
C VAL A 38 3.24 -20.88 -1.19
N ASP A 39 4.31 -20.27 -1.72
CA ASP A 39 4.32 -18.94 -2.38
C ASP A 39 3.39 -18.81 -3.61
N ILE A 40 2.89 -19.92 -4.15
CA ILE A 40 1.92 -19.93 -5.26
C ILE A 40 0.48 -20.18 -4.84
N THR A 41 0.20 -20.26 -3.54
CA THR A 41 -1.16 -20.43 -3.02
C THR A 41 -1.97 -19.17 -3.27
N ARG A 42 -3.19 -19.33 -3.81
CA ARG A 42 -4.08 -18.22 -4.17
C ARG A 42 -5.48 -18.40 -3.61
N ASP A 43 -6.24 -17.30 -3.65
CA ASP A 43 -7.66 -17.25 -3.29
C ASP A 43 -7.96 -17.87 -1.92
N ILE A 44 -7.12 -17.53 -0.94
CA ILE A 44 -7.34 -17.98 0.44
C ILE A 44 -8.64 -17.36 0.94
N THR A 45 -9.60 -18.21 1.30
CA THR A 45 -10.93 -17.79 1.71
C THR A 45 -11.45 -18.68 2.83
N PHE A 46 -12.36 -18.12 3.63
CA PHE A 46 -13.16 -18.91 4.55
C PHE A 46 -14.40 -19.46 3.83
N HIS A 47 -14.55 -20.78 3.87
CA HIS A 47 -15.73 -21.47 3.35
C HIS A 47 -16.61 -21.95 4.51
N ARG A 48 -17.86 -21.45 4.57
CA ARG A 48 -18.84 -21.85 5.60
C ARG A 48 -19.38 -23.25 5.31
N LEU A 49 -19.42 -24.11 6.31
CA LEU A 49 -19.99 -25.45 6.21
C LEU A 49 -21.32 -25.56 6.96
N PRO A 50 -22.23 -26.44 6.50
CA PRO A 50 -23.40 -26.81 7.28
C PRO A 50 -22.96 -27.55 8.54
N PHE A 51 -23.41 -27.07 9.71
CA PHE A 51 -23.11 -27.68 11.00
C PHE A 51 -24.26 -27.46 11.98
N THR A 52 -24.76 -28.54 12.56
CA THR A 52 -25.90 -28.52 13.49
C THR A 52 -25.53 -28.01 14.88
N GLY A 53 -24.25 -27.78 15.17
CA GLY A 53 -23.77 -27.30 16.48
C GLY A 53 -23.37 -25.82 16.51
N GLY A 54 -23.66 -25.03 15.48
CA GLY A 54 -23.29 -23.61 15.42
C GLY A 54 -22.60 -23.21 14.12
N LEU A 55 -21.55 -22.39 14.22
CA LEU A 55 -20.84 -21.85 13.07
C LEU A 55 -19.56 -22.65 12.81
N LEU A 56 -19.46 -23.26 11.62
CA LEU A 56 -18.28 -24.00 11.17
C LEU A 56 -17.77 -23.42 9.85
N PHE A 57 -16.47 -23.17 9.78
CA PHE A 57 -15.78 -22.72 8.59
C PHE A 57 -14.53 -23.56 8.32
N GLN A 58 -14.08 -23.54 7.08
CA GLN A 58 -12.78 -24.04 6.64
C GLN A 58 -11.99 -22.90 6.03
N LEU A 59 -10.70 -22.80 6.36
CA LEU A 59 -9.79 -21.92 5.65
C LEU A 59 -9.21 -22.69 4.47
N GLN A 60 -9.58 -22.32 3.25
CA GLN A 60 -9.21 -23.02 2.02
C GLN A 60 -8.48 -22.09 1.06
N GLY A 61 -7.70 -22.65 0.14
CA GLY A 61 -7.03 -21.93 -0.94
C GLY A 61 -6.59 -22.87 -2.05
N TRP A 62 -6.37 -22.31 -3.25
CA TRP A 62 -5.85 -23.05 -4.40
C TRP A 62 -4.34 -23.14 -4.32
N VAL A 63 -3.82 -24.35 -4.17
CA VAL A 63 -2.39 -24.62 -4.06
C VAL A 63 -1.90 -25.21 -5.38
N GLY A 64 -0.87 -24.58 -5.94
CA GLY A 64 -0.20 -25.08 -7.14
C GLY A 64 0.92 -26.10 -6.83
N PRO A 65 1.78 -26.42 -7.80
CA PRO A 65 2.91 -27.33 -7.60
C PRO A 65 3.86 -26.86 -6.49
N ILE A 66 4.16 -27.74 -5.53
CA ILE A 66 4.99 -27.44 -4.37
C ILE A 66 6.33 -26.84 -4.81
N ILE A 67 6.62 -25.65 -4.30
CA ILE A 67 7.92 -24.98 -4.40
C ILE A 67 8.42 -24.75 -2.97
N ASP A 68 9.73 -24.83 -2.75
CA ASP A 68 10.36 -24.72 -1.41
C ASP A 68 10.36 -23.30 -0.83
N LYS A 69 9.40 -22.47 -1.25
CA LYS A 69 9.30 -21.07 -0.83
C LYS A 69 7.96 -20.83 -0.14
N GLU A 70 8.04 -20.33 1.07
CA GLU A 70 6.88 -19.86 1.84
C GLU A 70 6.74 -18.34 1.74
N SER A 71 5.49 -17.87 1.72
CA SER A 71 5.15 -16.45 1.81
C SER A 71 4.10 -16.21 2.90
N PRO A 72 4.19 -15.09 3.64
CA PRO A 72 3.17 -14.75 4.63
C PRO A 72 1.86 -14.34 3.94
N TYR A 73 0.73 -14.59 4.60
CA TYR A 73 -0.58 -14.12 4.16
C TYR A 73 -1.40 -13.53 5.30
N SER A 74 -2.35 -12.67 4.96
CA SER A 74 -3.39 -12.19 5.88
C SER A 74 -4.69 -11.95 5.12
N ILE A 75 -5.80 -12.48 5.63
CA ILE A 75 -7.12 -12.31 5.05
C ILE A 75 -8.14 -11.81 6.09
N ASN A 76 -9.15 -11.09 5.62
CA ASN A 76 -10.30 -10.63 6.40
C ASN A 76 -11.56 -10.81 5.55
N GLN A 77 -12.53 -11.59 6.02
CA GLN A 77 -13.75 -11.90 5.27
C GLN A 77 -14.99 -11.71 6.13
N GLY A 78 -15.98 -10.97 5.61
CA GLY A 78 -17.27 -10.75 6.26
C GLY A 78 -18.34 -11.75 5.81
N PHE A 79 -19.20 -12.15 6.74
CA PHE A 79 -20.34 -13.04 6.50
C PHE A 79 -21.61 -12.45 7.10
N ASN A 80 -22.63 -12.23 6.28
CA ASN A 80 -23.93 -11.76 6.74
C ASN A 80 -24.64 -12.89 7.50
N ILE A 81 -24.61 -12.82 8.83
CA ILE A 81 -25.12 -13.84 9.74
C ILE A 81 -25.80 -13.13 10.91
N GLN A 82 -27.04 -13.48 11.19
CA GLN A 82 -27.75 -12.94 12.35
C GLN A 82 -27.33 -13.67 13.62
N LEU A 83 -26.77 -12.93 14.58
CA LEU A 83 -26.45 -13.38 15.92
C LEU A 83 -27.17 -12.48 16.96
N PRO A 84 -27.64 -13.03 18.10
CA PRO A 84 -27.61 -14.44 18.43
C PRO A 84 -28.60 -15.25 17.59
N SER A 85 -28.20 -16.44 17.17
CA SER A 85 -29.11 -17.37 16.47
C SER A 85 -30.08 -17.97 17.49
N ARG A 86 -31.38 -17.93 17.21
CA ARG A 86 -32.40 -18.59 18.06
C ARG A 86 -32.20 -20.11 18.15
N VAL A 87 -31.55 -20.70 17.16
CA VAL A 87 -31.43 -22.16 17.02
C VAL A 87 -30.08 -22.67 17.54
N PHE A 88 -29.05 -21.82 17.62
CA PHE A 88 -27.69 -22.25 17.98
C PHE A 88 -26.96 -21.26 18.90
N PRO A 89 -26.21 -21.75 19.91
CA PRO A 89 -25.34 -20.90 20.72
C PRO A 89 -24.29 -20.24 19.82
N SER A 90 -24.21 -18.91 19.89
CA SER A 90 -23.59 -18.05 18.88
C SER A 90 -22.35 -17.31 19.41
N HIS A 91 -21.80 -17.77 20.53
CA HIS A 91 -20.66 -17.13 21.18
C HIS A 91 -19.31 -17.55 20.59
N THR A 92 -19.27 -18.64 19.83
CA THR A 92 -18.04 -19.16 19.23
C THR A 92 -18.25 -19.54 17.77
N VAL A 93 -17.14 -19.53 17.03
CA VAL A 93 -17.04 -20.09 15.69
C VAL A 93 -15.96 -21.16 15.69
N ILE A 94 -16.21 -22.26 14.98
CA ILE A 94 -15.24 -23.33 14.76
C ILE A 94 -14.61 -23.11 13.39
N VAL A 95 -13.28 -23.06 13.32
CA VAL A 95 -12.55 -23.00 12.05
C VAL A 95 -11.62 -24.20 11.91
N ASN A 96 -11.65 -24.84 10.75
CA ASN A 96 -10.72 -25.91 10.38
C ASN A 96 -9.63 -25.35 9.45
N THR A 97 -8.37 -25.57 9.82
CA THR A 97 -7.17 -25.26 9.02
C THR A 97 -6.40 -26.54 8.72
N GLU A 98 -5.38 -26.45 7.86
CA GLU A 98 -4.50 -27.59 7.55
C GLU A 98 -3.78 -28.11 8.80
N ASN A 99 -3.18 -27.18 9.56
CA ASN A 99 -2.34 -27.48 10.72
C ASN A 99 -3.15 -27.73 12.02
N LYS A 100 -4.44 -27.39 12.07
CA LYS A 100 -5.26 -27.58 13.27
C LYS A 100 -6.76 -27.70 12.94
N LYS A 101 -7.33 -28.82 13.37
CA LYS A 101 -8.77 -29.06 13.34
C LYS A 101 -9.43 -28.41 14.56
N ASN A 102 -10.61 -27.83 14.34
CA ASN A 102 -11.49 -27.26 15.37
C ASN A 102 -10.87 -26.12 16.19
N TRP A 103 -10.42 -25.04 15.54
CA TRP A 103 -10.20 -23.77 16.23
C TRP A 103 -11.50 -23.26 16.80
N VAL A 104 -11.68 -23.37 18.12
CA VAL A 104 -12.82 -22.75 18.82
C VAL A 104 -12.46 -21.31 19.14
N ILE A 105 -13.06 -20.37 18.42
CA ILE A 105 -12.72 -18.95 18.49
C ILE A 105 -13.90 -18.19 19.09
N PRO A 106 -13.71 -17.44 20.20
CA PRO A 106 -14.77 -16.60 20.74
C PRO A 106 -15.08 -15.46 19.78
N ILE A 107 -16.37 -15.22 19.54
CA ILE A 107 -16.85 -14.10 18.74
C ILE A 107 -16.89 -12.88 19.66
N ARG A 108 -16.07 -11.88 19.37
CA ARG A 108 -16.05 -10.62 20.13
C ARG A 108 -16.91 -9.57 19.41
N PRO A 109 -17.63 -8.70 20.15
CA PRO A 109 -18.34 -7.60 19.52
C PRO A 109 -17.35 -6.65 18.84
N LEU A 110 -17.70 -6.17 17.65
CA LEU A 110 -16.99 -5.09 17.00
C LEU A 110 -17.46 -3.79 17.65
N LEU A 111 -16.61 -3.22 18.50
CA LEU A 111 -16.87 -1.94 19.15
C LEU A 111 -16.69 -0.82 18.11
N LYS A 112 -17.75 -0.03 17.87
CA LYS A 112 -17.77 1.06 16.87
C LYS A 112 -16.71 2.13 17.10
N ASP A 113 -16.22 2.23 18.33
CA ASP A 113 -15.22 3.23 18.74
C ASP A 113 -13.77 2.78 18.49
N GLY A 114 -13.55 1.64 17.83
CA GLY A 114 -12.20 1.09 17.57
C GLY A 114 -11.44 0.63 18.83
N ARG A 115 -12.00 0.83 20.03
CA ARG A 115 -11.46 0.26 21.27
C ARG A 115 -11.70 -1.24 21.25
N GLN A 116 -10.66 -2.05 21.08
CA GLN A 116 -10.77 -3.45 21.48
C GLN A 116 -10.85 -3.50 23.01
N GLU A 117 -11.70 -4.38 23.56
CA GLU A 117 -11.67 -4.72 24.97
C GLU A 117 -10.29 -5.32 25.28
N SER A 118 -9.39 -4.48 25.81
CA SER A 118 -8.12 -4.93 26.35
C SER A 118 -8.44 -5.89 27.49
N GLN A 119 -8.03 -7.14 27.33
CA GLN A 119 -8.03 -8.14 28.40
C GLN A 119 -7.28 -7.51 29.57
N ALA A 120 -7.97 -7.30 30.70
CA ALA A 120 -7.43 -6.59 31.85
C ALA A 120 -6.10 -7.23 32.30
N ALA A 121 -5.00 -6.50 32.09
CA ALA A 121 -3.73 -6.77 32.73
C ALA A 121 -3.80 -6.23 34.17
N PRO A 122 -3.12 -6.87 35.14
CA PRO A 122 -3.07 -6.40 36.52
C PRO A 122 -2.42 -5.01 36.58
N ASP A 123 -2.90 -4.19 37.54
CA ASP A 123 -2.47 -2.81 37.81
C ASP A 123 -1.01 -2.53 37.46
N GLY A 124 -0.80 -1.69 36.45
CA GLY A 124 0.52 -1.24 36.04
C GLY A 124 0.41 -0.12 35.00
N GLU A 125 0.65 1.10 35.47
CA GLU A 125 1.11 2.30 34.76
C GLU A 125 0.46 2.64 33.38
N ALA A 126 -0.18 3.80 33.30
CA ALA A 126 -0.88 4.26 32.10
C ALA A 126 0.08 4.25 30.88
N PRO A 127 -0.32 3.62 29.76
CA PRO A 127 0.54 3.54 28.58
C PRO A 127 0.81 4.95 28.02
N PRO A 128 2.03 5.19 27.47
CA PRO A 128 2.38 6.46 26.83
C PRO A 128 1.36 6.81 25.75
N ASN A 129 0.74 7.98 25.88
CA ASN A 129 -0.21 8.50 24.91
C ASN A 129 0.57 9.00 23.69
N ILE A 130 0.45 8.31 22.54
CA ILE A 130 1.00 8.81 21.28
C ILE A 130 0.09 9.93 20.78
N PRO A 131 0.62 11.07 20.29
CA PRO A 131 -0.21 12.10 19.70
C PRO A 131 -1.02 11.54 18.52
N GLU A 132 -2.30 11.90 18.47
CA GLU A 132 -3.16 11.72 17.30
C GLU A 132 -2.51 12.40 16.10
N VAL A 133 -2.23 11.65 15.05
CA VAL A 133 -1.64 12.20 13.82
C VAL A 133 -2.76 12.39 12.80
N LYS A 134 -3.08 13.65 12.54
CA LYS A 134 -4.00 14.05 11.47
C LYS A 134 -3.21 14.43 10.24
N GLN A 135 -3.47 13.76 9.12
CA GLN A 135 -2.95 14.19 7.83
C GLN A 135 -3.99 15.11 7.19
N SER A 136 -3.61 16.39 7.04
CA SER A 136 -4.47 17.46 6.52
C SER A 136 -4.69 17.43 5.01
N ASP A 137 -4.38 16.31 4.34
CA ASP A 137 -4.69 16.20 2.91
C ASP A 137 -6.20 16.07 2.77
N SER A 138 -6.83 17.17 2.33
CA SER A 138 -8.28 17.23 2.15
C SER A 138 -8.72 16.34 0.99
N PHE A 139 -9.32 15.21 1.32
CA PHE A 139 -10.09 14.37 0.40
C PHE A 139 -11.40 15.07 0.03
N LYS A 140 -11.55 15.41 -1.25
CA LYS A 140 -12.80 15.96 -1.80
C LYS A 140 -13.68 14.91 -2.49
N GLY A 141 -13.23 13.65 -2.52
CA GLY A 141 -13.93 12.56 -3.18
C GLY A 141 -14.86 11.74 -2.29
N GLN A 142 -15.82 11.05 -2.91
CA GLN A 142 -16.70 10.10 -2.21
C GLN A 142 -16.11 8.69 -2.21
N GLY A 143 -16.15 8.02 -1.05
CA GLY A 143 -15.84 6.59 -0.92
C GLY A 143 -14.35 6.24 -1.00
N GLY A 144 -13.58 6.60 0.03
CA GLY A 144 -12.17 6.24 0.16
C GLY A 144 -11.89 5.17 1.22
N THR A 145 -10.74 4.53 1.12
CA THR A 145 -10.24 3.54 2.07
C THR A 145 -8.85 3.94 2.55
N VAL A 146 -8.62 3.86 3.86
CA VAL A 146 -7.30 4.04 4.46
C VAL A 146 -6.85 2.69 4.99
N ASN A 147 -5.68 2.24 4.55
CA ASN A 147 -5.03 1.04 5.06
C ASN A 147 -3.65 1.44 5.61
N VAL A 148 -3.31 0.99 6.82
CA VAL A 148 -2.08 1.39 7.49
C VAL A 148 -1.23 0.17 7.80
N ALA A 149 -0.01 0.16 7.29
CA ALA A 149 1.01 -0.84 7.56
C ALA A 149 2.04 -0.27 8.54
N PHE A 150 2.41 -1.05 9.56
CA PHE A 150 3.31 -0.63 10.63
C PHE A 150 3.97 -1.84 11.30
N ASP A 151 5.05 -1.61 12.07
CA ASP A 151 5.66 -2.63 12.91
C ASP A 151 4.89 -2.78 14.23
N ARG A 152 4.25 -3.95 14.40
CA ARG A 152 3.43 -4.29 15.58
C ARG A 152 4.23 -4.41 16.87
N ASN A 153 5.56 -4.51 16.79
CA ASN A 153 6.41 -4.51 17.97
C ASN A 153 6.48 -3.13 18.63
N PHE A 154 6.29 -2.05 17.86
CA PHE A 154 6.40 -0.67 18.33
C PHE A 154 5.05 -0.04 18.63
N ILE A 155 4.04 -0.30 17.81
CA ILE A 155 2.73 0.33 17.90
C ILE A 155 1.60 -0.65 17.58
N SER A 156 0.42 -0.38 18.14
CA SER A 156 -0.83 -1.04 17.77
C SER A 156 -1.82 -0.01 17.25
N LEU A 157 -2.39 -0.26 16.07
CA LEU A 157 -3.39 0.62 15.47
C LEU A 157 -4.72 0.52 16.23
N ILE A 158 -5.22 1.67 16.69
CA ILE A 158 -6.53 1.80 17.33
C ILE A 158 -7.60 1.97 16.25
N ASN A 159 -7.43 2.98 15.40
CA ASN A 159 -8.33 3.27 14.29
C ASN A 159 -7.55 3.86 13.10
N ALA A 160 -8.14 3.74 11.93
CA ALA A 160 -7.72 4.44 10.71
C ALA A 160 -8.95 4.69 9.84
N GLY A 161 -9.07 5.87 9.26
CA GLY A 161 -10.23 6.24 8.46
C GLY A 161 -10.09 7.59 7.80
N ILE A 162 -11.19 8.01 7.18
CA ILE A 162 -11.35 9.35 6.61
C ILE A 162 -12.46 10.03 7.39
N ASP A 163 -12.15 11.08 8.15
CA ASP A 163 -13.13 11.90 8.86
C ASP A 163 -13.12 13.33 8.32
N ASN A 164 -14.28 13.82 7.88
CA ASN A 164 -14.45 15.14 7.29
C ASN A 164 -13.42 15.47 6.18
N GLY A 165 -13.04 14.46 5.40
CA GLY A 165 -12.04 14.58 4.34
C GLY A 165 -10.59 14.59 4.83
N ASN A 166 -10.31 14.44 6.12
CA ASN A 166 -8.97 14.25 6.63
C ASN A 166 -8.68 12.77 6.83
N ILE A 167 -7.45 12.36 6.53
CA ILE A 167 -6.99 11.01 6.85
C ILE A 167 -6.58 11.02 8.32
N GLU A 168 -7.26 10.21 9.12
CA GLU A 168 -7.02 10.09 10.55
C GLU A 168 -6.62 8.66 10.88
N TRP A 169 -5.62 8.52 11.74
CA TRP A 169 -5.20 7.26 12.30
C TRP A 169 -4.64 7.45 13.70
N ASN A 170 -4.89 6.49 14.59
CA ASN A 170 -4.42 6.52 15.96
C ASN A 170 -3.70 5.23 16.34
N PHE A 171 -2.65 5.39 17.12
CA PHE A 171 -1.82 4.29 17.61
C PHE A 171 -1.68 4.33 19.12
N THR A 172 -1.53 3.15 19.74
CA THR A 172 -0.94 3.00 21.07
C THR A 172 0.52 2.56 20.96
N SER A 173 1.41 3.12 21.77
CA SER A 173 2.78 2.64 21.87
C SER A 173 2.84 1.29 22.59
N GLN A 174 3.68 0.40 22.09
CA GLN A 174 4.06 -0.86 22.73
C GLN A 174 5.52 -0.81 23.20
N GLN A 175 6.38 -0.11 22.45
CA GLN A 175 7.81 0.06 22.75
C GLN A 175 8.29 1.45 22.34
N VAL A 176 9.33 1.94 23.01
CA VAL A 176 10.07 3.14 22.62
C VAL A 176 11.03 2.84 21.46
N GLY A 177 11.31 3.84 20.62
CA GLY A 177 12.21 3.71 19.47
C GLY A 177 11.64 4.35 18.21
N THR A 178 12.25 4.07 17.06
CA THR A 178 11.83 4.64 15.77
C THR A 178 11.25 3.54 14.89
N THR A 179 10.11 3.81 14.26
CA THR A 179 9.41 2.87 13.38
C THR A 179 8.89 3.58 12.13
N GLU A 180 8.58 2.82 11.08
CA GLU A 180 7.96 3.35 9.86
C GLU A 180 6.48 2.97 9.81
N ILE A 181 5.66 3.92 9.34
CA ILE A 181 4.22 3.75 9.13
C ILE A 181 3.92 4.04 7.67
N GLY A 182 3.46 3.02 6.93
CA GLY A 182 2.98 3.16 5.57
C GLY A 182 1.47 3.34 5.53
N VAL A 183 1.00 4.52 5.13
CA VAL A 183 -0.42 4.83 4.95
C VAL A 183 -0.77 4.71 3.46
N PHE A 184 -1.66 3.80 3.13
CA PHE A 184 -2.22 3.60 1.80
C PHE A 184 -3.61 4.22 1.75
N VAL A 185 -3.80 5.11 0.79
CA VAL A 185 -5.08 5.80 0.63
C VAL A 185 -5.61 5.53 -0.77
N GLY A 186 -6.77 4.90 -0.81
CA GLY A 186 -7.52 4.62 -2.01
C GLY A 186 -8.76 5.50 -2.10
N GLN A 187 -9.10 5.97 -3.29
CA GLN A 187 -10.41 6.56 -3.60
C GLN A 187 -11.08 5.71 -4.67
N SER A 188 -12.40 5.61 -4.65
CA SER A 188 -13.16 4.91 -5.69
C SER A 188 -13.61 5.80 -6.85
N LYS A 189 -13.81 7.12 -6.64
CA LYS A 189 -14.37 8.02 -7.65
C LYS A 189 -13.83 9.47 -7.57
N PRO A 190 -12.97 9.93 -8.50
CA PRO A 190 -12.22 9.11 -9.46
C PRO A 190 -11.30 8.13 -8.72
N PRO A 191 -11.03 6.96 -9.31
CA PRO A 191 -10.22 5.96 -8.65
C PRO A 191 -8.75 6.37 -8.63
N PHE A 192 -8.11 6.25 -7.47
CA PHE A 192 -6.66 6.36 -7.33
C PHE A 192 -6.19 5.66 -6.06
N LEU A 193 -4.91 5.31 -6.02
CA LEU A 193 -4.23 4.76 -4.85
C LEU A 193 -2.88 5.46 -4.69
N TYR A 194 -2.57 5.94 -3.49
CA TYR A 194 -1.22 6.40 -3.16
C TYR A 194 -0.78 5.90 -1.79
N ARG A 195 0.55 5.89 -1.58
CA ARG A 195 1.19 5.49 -0.34
C ARG A 195 2.03 6.64 0.20
N VAL A 196 1.91 6.92 1.49
CA VAL A 196 2.78 7.83 2.24
C VAL A 196 3.50 7.02 3.30
N VAL A 197 4.80 7.24 3.49
CA VAL A 197 5.57 6.62 4.55
C VAL A 197 5.96 7.69 5.57
N TYR A 198 5.68 7.41 6.84
CA TYR A 198 6.02 8.26 7.98
C TYR A 198 7.09 7.57 8.82
N GLU A 199 8.13 8.29 9.20
CA GLU A 199 9.05 7.87 10.25
C GLU A 199 8.54 8.41 11.58
N VAL A 200 8.27 7.52 12.53
CA VAL A 200 7.67 7.85 13.83
C VAL A 200 8.64 7.49 14.94
N SER A 201 8.99 8.50 15.74
CA SER A 201 9.80 8.32 16.95
C SER A 201 8.91 8.29 18.19
N ILE A 202 9.05 7.22 18.97
CA ILE A 202 8.29 6.95 20.18
C ILE A 202 9.23 7.16 21.36
N VAL A 203 8.97 8.19 22.15
CA VAL A 203 9.80 8.59 23.29
C VAL A 203 9.14 8.19 24.62
N PRO A 204 9.92 7.93 25.69
CA PRO A 204 9.38 7.66 27.01
C PRO A 204 8.54 8.84 27.56
N PRO A 205 7.54 8.59 28.42
CA PRO A 205 6.67 9.63 29.01
C PRO A 205 7.41 10.76 29.74
N ASN A 206 8.64 10.52 30.19
CA ASN A 206 9.41 11.47 31.01
C ASN A 206 10.33 12.39 30.20
N ASP A 207 10.43 12.20 28.88
CA ASP A 207 11.27 12.97 27.96
C ASP A 207 10.44 13.97 27.12
N VAL A 208 9.39 14.57 27.71
CA VAL A 208 8.58 15.62 27.05
C VAL A 208 9.33 16.97 26.99
N THR A 209 10.58 16.94 26.54
CA THR A 209 11.07 18.05 25.72
C THR A 209 10.31 17.97 24.41
N GLN A 210 9.34 18.88 24.25
CA GLN A 210 8.45 19.02 23.09
C GLN A 210 9.00 18.31 21.85
N ALA A 211 8.33 17.22 21.45
CA ALA A 211 8.61 16.54 20.21
C ALA A 211 8.51 17.59 19.09
N LYS A 212 9.68 18.06 18.63
CA LYS A 212 9.76 18.94 17.47
C LYS A 212 9.32 18.05 16.32
N PRO A 213 8.20 18.34 15.64
CA PRO A 213 7.80 17.55 14.48
C PRO A 213 8.97 17.57 13.49
N LEU A 214 9.58 16.42 13.26
CA LEU A 214 10.40 16.20 12.09
C LEU A 214 9.40 16.10 10.92
N ALA A 215 9.19 17.28 10.31
CA ALA A 215 8.29 17.55 9.20
C ALA A 215 6.80 17.25 9.45
N SER A 216 6.11 18.21 10.06
CA SER A 216 4.74 18.50 9.62
C SER A 216 4.83 19.11 8.21
N PHE A 217 4.39 18.40 7.17
CA PHE A 217 4.12 19.05 5.89
C PHE A 217 2.81 19.84 6.04
N SER A 218 2.91 21.05 6.60
CA SER A 218 2.03 22.12 6.15
C SER A 218 2.60 22.65 4.85
N VAL A 219 1.81 22.61 3.78
CA VAL A 219 2.10 23.42 2.59
C VAL A 219 1.91 24.87 3.02
N SER A 220 3.01 25.55 3.27
CA SER A 220 3.10 27.01 3.30
C SER A 220 4.41 27.38 2.60
N PRO A 221 4.43 28.52 1.89
CA PRO A 221 5.35 28.76 0.77
C PRO A 221 6.80 28.82 1.20
N ALA A 222 7.65 28.44 0.24
CA ALA A 222 9.09 28.28 0.38
C ALA A 222 9.82 29.50 0.95
N ASN A 223 10.74 29.25 1.88
CA ASN A 223 12.07 29.85 1.82
C ASN A 223 13.09 29.12 2.72
N GLY A 224 14.20 28.67 2.11
CA GLY A 224 15.54 28.78 2.70
C GLY A 224 16.18 27.59 3.44
N SER A 225 17.03 26.86 2.69
CA SER A 225 18.44 26.50 3.01
C SER A 225 18.84 25.38 4.01
N SER A 226 19.41 24.31 3.42
CA SER A 226 20.66 23.55 3.71
C SER A 226 21.17 23.25 5.14
N ASN A 227 21.37 21.96 5.48
CA ASN A 227 22.69 21.27 5.48
C ASN A 227 22.58 19.82 6.02
N GLY A 228 23.43 18.93 5.49
CA GLY A 228 23.26 17.47 5.58
C GLY A 228 23.98 16.72 6.70
N SER A 229 23.74 15.40 6.75
CA SER A 229 24.63 14.42 7.38
C SER A 229 24.35 13.00 6.84
N LYS A 230 25.40 12.20 6.69
CA LYS A 230 25.39 10.80 6.22
C LYS A 230 25.15 9.85 7.41
N VAL A 231 24.30 8.84 7.24
CA VAL A 231 24.24 7.68 8.15
C VAL A 231 24.16 6.38 7.35
N ALA A 232 24.98 5.41 7.77
CA ALA A 232 25.13 4.08 7.19
C ALA A 232 24.01 3.13 7.62
N ALA A 233 23.58 2.26 6.71
CA ALA A 233 22.46 1.33 6.92
C ALA A 233 22.94 -0.07 7.31
N THR A 234 22.34 -0.63 8.37
CA THR A 234 22.45 -2.05 8.76
C THR A 234 21.17 -2.78 8.34
N LYS A 235 21.30 -3.82 7.50
CA LYS A 235 20.18 -4.60 6.96
C LYS A 235 19.59 -5.56 8.00
N LYS A 236 18.28 -5.46 8.25
CA LYS A 236 17.45 -6.51 8.84
C LYS A 236 16.24 -6.77 7.94
N SER A 237 15.97 -8.04 7.67
CA SER A 237 15.00 -8.53 6.67
C SER A 237 13.55 -8.20 7.07
N ALA A 238 12.99 -7.14 6.49
CA ALA A 238 11.58 -6.80 6.56
C ALA A 238 10.75 -7.67 5.59
N ALA A 239 9.51 -7.98 5.97
CA ALA A 239 8.52 -8.58 5.06
C ALA A 239 8.47 -7.77 3.76
N SER A 240 8.53 -8.44 2.60
CA SER A 240 8.70 -7.79 1.31
C SER A 240 7.46 -7.00 0.93
N LEU A 241 7.44 -5.71 1.26
CA LEU A 241 6.45 -4.76 0.80
C LEU A 241 6.47 -4.68 -0.75
N PRO A 242 5.31 -4.45 -1.40
CA PRO A 242 5.31 -4.14 -2.83
C PRO A 242 6.16 -2.88 -3.05
N LEU A 243 7.10 -2.96 -3.99
CA LEU A 243 8.02 -1.88 -4.30
C LEU A 243 7.24 -0.68 -4.85
N SER A 244 7.66 0.54 -4.51
CA SER A 244 7.20 1.73 -5.24
C SER A 244 7.63 1.64 -6.69
N TRP A 245 6.99 2.39 -7.59
CA TRP A 245 7.41 2.48 -8.99
C TRP A 245 8.90 2.81 -9.11
N ASP A 246 9.41 3.79 -8.35
CA ASP A 246 10.83 4.13 -8.31
C ASP A 246 11.69 2.96 -7.79
N GLY A 247 11.15 2.16 -6.85
CA GLY A 247 11.76 0.91 -6.39
C GLY A 247 11.86 -0.12 -7.51
N PHE A 248 10.81 -0.31 -8.31
CA PHE A 248 10.83 -1.18 -9.49
C PHE A 248 11.85 -0.71 -10.53
N VAL A 249 11.87 0.60 -10.82
CA VAL A 249 12.84 1.20 -11.75
C VAL A 249 14.26 0.97 -11.25
N ASN A 250 14.53 1.20 -9.96
CA ASN A 250 15.83 0.95 -9.36
C ASN A 250 16.27 -0.51 -9.54
N ILE A 251 15.39 -1.47 -9.26
CA ILE A 251 15.73 -2.88 -9.41
C ILE A 251 15.98 -3.23 -10.89
N GLY A 252 15.06 -2.84 -11.78
CA GLY A 252 15.17 -3.13 -13.21
C GLY A 252 16.43 -2.52 -13.82
N PHE A 253 16.70 -1.24 -13.53
CA PHE A 253 17.88 -0.55 -14.05
C PHE A 253 19.19 -1.12 -13.50
N ASN A 254 19.23 -1.52 -12.22
CA ASN A 254 20.38 -2.21 -11.66
C ASN A 254 20.60 -3.58 -12.31
N GLN A 255 19.54 -4.34 -12.60
CA GLN A 255 19.63 -5.61 -13.30
C GLN A 255 20.15 -5.44 -14.73
N ILE A 256 19.72 -4.38 -15.45
CA ILE A 256 20.26 -4.02 -16.76
C ILE A 256 21.74 -3.68 -16.66
N LYS A 257 22.14 -2.84 -15.69
CA LYS A 257 23.54 -2.44 -15.49
C LYS A 257 24.47 -3.59 -15.12
N GLN A 258 23.98 -4.65 -14.50
CA GLN A 258 24.77 -5.86 -14.24
C GLN A 258 25.19 -6.56 -15.54
N GLN A 259 24.33 -6.53 -16.57
CA GLN A 259 24.61 -7.12 -17.88
C GLN A 259 25.30 -6.12 -18.82
N PHE A 260 24.96 -4.84 -18.70
CA PHE A 260 25.42 -3.74 -19.55
C PHE A 260 25.88 -2.56 -18.68
N PRO A 261 27.12 -2.56 -18.16
CA PRO A 261 27.60 -1.53 -17.21
C PRO A 261 27.48 -0.08 -17.71
N ASP A 262 27.59 0.11 -19.02
CA ASP A 262 27.49 1.42 -19.68
C ASP A 262 26.05 1.84 -20.02
N ALA A 263 25.05 1.04 -19.65
CA ALA A 263 23.65 1.35 -19.90
C ALA A 263 23.25 2.68 -19.24
N ARG A 264 22.55 3.50 -20.03
CA ARG A 264 22.03 4.81 -19.61
C ARG A 264 20.50 4.80 -19.68
N LEU A 265 19.88 5.53 -18.78
CA LEU A 265 18.44 5.67 -18.71
C LEU A 265 18.00 6.83 -19.60
N TYR A 266 17.04 6.61 -20.50
CA TYR A 266 16.48 7.66 -21.38
C TYR A 266 15.01 7.90 -21.09
N GLU A 267 14.23 6.84 -20.95
CA GLU A 267 12.80 6.89 -20.76
C GLU A 267 12.35 5.76 -19.82
N ILE A 268 11.29 6.01 -19.04
CA ILE A 268 10.57 4.98 -18.29
C ILE A 268 9.09 5.19 -18.47
N ASP A 269 8.41 4.18 -18.98
CA ASP A 269 6.95 4.18 -19.09
C ASP A 269 6.30 3.37 -17.98
N ALA A 270 5.17 3.88 -17.49
CA ALA A 270 4.19 3.12 -16.74
C ALA A 270 2.81 3.31 -17.35
N THR A 271 2.27 2.21 -17.85
CA THR A 271 0.87 2.08 -18.23
C THR A 271 0.14 1.23 -17.19
N PRO A 272 -1.10 1.58 -16.82
CA PRO A 272 -1.97 0.67 -16.10
C PRO A 272 -2.08 -0.66 -16.85
N VAL A 273 -2.21 -1.76 -16.11
CA VAL A 273 -2.33 -3.12 -16.69
C VAL A 273 -3.64 -3.29 -17.49
N THR A 274 -4.60 -2.39 -17.32
CA THR A 274 -5.91 -2.41 -17.97
C THR A 274 -6.09 -1.17 -18.85
N THR A 275 -6.71 -1.36 -20.03
CA THR A 275 -7.17 -0.25 -20.89
C THR A 275 -8.38 0.48 -20.33
N GLN A 276 -9.04 -0.09 -19.33
CA GLN A 276 -9.96 0.63 -18.47
C GLN A 276 -9.16 1.51 -17.51
N PRO A 277 -9.53 2.79 -17.33
CA PRO A 277 -8.96 3.61 -16.26
C PRO A 277 -9.08 2.80 -14.98
N VAL A 278 -7.99 2.68 -14.22
CA VAL A 278 -7.90 1.80 -13.03
C VAL A 278 -9.15 1.97 -12.18
N GLU A 279 -10.18 1.15 -12.36
CA GLU A 279 -11.33 1.13 -11.46
C GLU A 279 -10.87 0.43 -10.19
N ASN A 280 -11.36 0.93 -9.06
CA ASN A 280 -10.91 0.57 -7.73
C ASN A 280 -11.43 -0.83 -7.33
N ASP A 281 -11.14 -1.84 -8.16
CA ASP A 281 -11.34 -3.23 -7.79
C ASP A 281 -10.32 -3.55 -6.70
N ASN A 282 -10.84 -3.89 -5.52
CA ASN A 282 -10.13 -4.32 -4.32
C ASN A 282 -9.33 -5.62 -4.50
N HIS A 283 -8.91 -5.96 -5.71
CA HIS A 283 -8.00 -7.05 -5.94
C HIS A 283 -6.61 -6.67 -5.39
N PRO A 284 -6.01 -7.50 -4.52
CA PRO A 284 -4.64 -7.28 -4.08
C PRO A 284 -3.75 -7.15 -5.31
N VAL A 285 -2.94 -6.11 -5.34
CA VAL A 285 -1.93 -5.80 -6.38
C VAL A 285 -1.42 -7.10 -6.97
N GLN A 286 -1.85 -7.41 -8.21
CA GLN A 286 -1.40 -8.58 -8.92
C GLN A 286 0.12 -8.55 -8.96
N ARG A 287 0.71 -9.70 -8.59
CA ARG A 287 2.14 -10.07 -8.59
C ARG A 287 3.05 -9.03 -9.26
N LEU A 288 4.12 -8.63 -8.55
CA LEU A 288 5.34 -8.14 -9.18
C LEU A 288 5.70 -9.09 -10.32
N GLY A 289 5.49 -8.66 -11.57
CA GLY A 289 5.87 -9.45 -12.73
C GLY A 289 7.39 -9.70 -12.70
N SER A 290 7.82 -10.85 -13.21
CA SER A 290 9.24 -11.02 -13.54
C SER A 290 9.59 -10.02 -14.64
N PHE A 291 10.73 -9.33 -14.51
CA PHE A 291 11.27 -8.55 -15.63
C PHE A 291 11.41 -9.45 -16.86
N GLY A 292 10.95 -8.96 -18.01
CA GLY A 292 11.17 -9.61 -19.29
C GLY A 292 12.66 -9.66 -19.66
N PRO A 293 13.01 -10.34 -20.77
CA PRO A 293 14.37 -10.26 -21.29
C PRO A 293 14.75 -8.80 -21.61
N VAL A 294 16.02 -8.45 -21.38
CA VAL A 294 16.54 -7.12 -21.76
C VAL A 294 16.64 -7.07 -23.28
N GLU A 295 15.92 -6.16 -23.90
CA GLU A 295 16.01 -5.88 -25.32
C GLU A 295 17.02 -4.76 -25.58
N VAL A 296 17.94 -4.97 -26.52
CA VAL A 296 18.96 -3.98 -26.89
C VAL A 296 18.48 -3.22 -28.12
N ILE A 297 18.22 -1.93 -27.95
CA ILE A 297 17.90 -1.02 -29.05
C ILE A 297 19.22 -0.42 -29.56
N GLN A 298 19.54 -0.67 -30.83
CA GLN A 298 20.82 -0.28 -31.45
C GLN A 298 20.98 1.23 -31.66
N SER A 299 19.92 2.02 -31.51
CA SER A 299 19.97 3.47 -31.68
C SER A 299 19.02 4.14 -30.69
N PRO A 300 19.48 5.19 -29.98
CA PRO A 300 18.58 5.95 -29.11
C PRO A 300 17.46 6.56 -29.96
N PHE A 301 16.26 6.67 -29.36
CA PHE A 301 15.21 7.47 -29.99
C PHE A 301 15.74 8.89 -30.21
N VAL A 302 15.59 9.39 -31.43
CA VAL A 302 16.02 10.76 -31.77
C VAL A 302 15.16 11.72 -30.97
N GLY A 303 15.78 12.43 -30.03
CA GLY A 303 15.09 13.47 -29.27
C GLY A 303 15.03 13.29 -27.75
N ASP A 304 15.73 12.33 -27.16
CA ASP A 304 15.79 12.19 -25.70
C ASP A 304 17.21 12.35 -25.14
N TYR A 305 17.31 13.03 -24.00
CA TYR A 305 18.53 13.08 -23.21
C TYR A 305 18.55 12.00 -22.14
N ILE A 306 19.77 11.69 -21.69
CA ILE A 306 19.97 10.80 -20.54
C ILE A 306 19.30 11.40 -19.30
N VAL A 307 18.41 10.63 -18.68
CA VAL A 307 17.84 10.91 -17.37
C VAL A 307 18.87 10.55 -16.32
N SER A 308 19.26 11.53 -15.50
CA SER A 308 20.16 11.29 -14.37
C SER A 308 19.38 10.58 -13.27
N TRP A 309 19.68 9.29 -13.06
CA TRP A 309 19.02 8.46 -12.07
C TRP A 309 19.90 8.23 -10.82
N PRO A 310 19.36 8.31 -9.59
CA PRO A 310 17.95 8.57 -9.24
C PRO A 310 17.55 10.04 -9.44
N VAL A 311 16.28 10.27 -9.75
CA VAL A 311 15.71 11.63 -9.83
C VAL A 311 15.29 12.14 -8.44
N PRO A 312 15.29 13.47 -8.19
CA PRO A 312 15.03 14.04 -6.86
C PRO A 312 13.53 14.16 -6.49
N LEU A 313 12.62 13.90 -7.43
CA LEU A 313 11.18 13.89 -7.24
C LEU A 313 10.68 12.47 -7.55
N GLU A 314 9.92 11.87 -6.64
CA GLU A 314 9.31 10.56 -6.89
C GLU A 314 7.98 10.70 -7.63
N ILE A 315 7.55 9.65 -8.34
CA ILE A 315 6.32 9.67 -9.14
C ILE A 315 5.07 10.03 -8.33
N HIS A 316 4.99 9.58 -7.07
CA HIS A 316 3.85 9.84 -6.20
C HIS A 316 3.79 11.31 -5.78
N GLN A 317 4.95 11.96 -5.64
CA GLN A 317 5.06 13.39 -5.37
C GLN A 317 4.66 14.19 -6.61
N ALA A 318 5.15 13.79 -7.78
CA ALA A 318 4.76 14.39 -9.06
C ALA A 318 3.25 14.28 -9.31
N PHE A 319 2.66 13.11 -9.07
CA PHE A 319 1.22 12.90 -9.17
C PHE A 319 0.44 13.75 -8.14
N SER A 320 0.96 13.90 -6.92
CA SER A 320 0.36 14.77 -5.91
C SER A 320 0.38 16.24 -6.33
N ILE A 321 1.47 16.72 -6.91
CA ILE A 321 1.59 18.06 -7.49
C ILE A 321 0.55 18.25 -8.59
N LEU A 322 0.46 17.30 -9.53
CA LEU A 322 -0.53 17.30 -10.61
C LEU A 322 -1.97 17.42 -10.06
N ARG A 323 -2.35 16.61 -9.06
CA ARG A 323 -3.69 16.67 -8.45
C ARG A 323 -3.96 17.99 -7.75
N LYS A 324 -2.98 18.53 -7.01
CA LYS A 324 -3.08 19.85 -6.35
C LYS A 324 -3.23 20.99 -7.36
N GLY A 325 -2.67 20.83 -8.56
CA GLY A 325 -2.85 21.75 -9.69
C GLY A 325 -4.24 21.74 -10.33
N GLY A 326 -5.17 20.90 -9.85
CA GLY A 326 -6.56 20.86 -10.34
C GLY A 326 -6.84 19.83 -11.43
N TYR A 327 -5.83 19.06 -11.85
CA TYR A 327 -5.99 17.98 -12.84
C TYR A 327 -6.58 16.75 -12.15
N GLN A 328 -7.90 16.55 -12.29
CA GLN A 328 -8.67 15.50 -11.60
C GLN A 328 -9.07 14.33 -12.51
N GLN A 329 -8.76 14.41 -13.80
CA GLN A 329 -9.10 13.37 -14.78
C GLN A 329 -8.27 12.08 -14.54
N PRO A 330 -8.74 10.90 -14.98
CA PRO A 330 -7.95 9.67 -14.92
C PRO A 330 -6.60 9.82 -15.64
N VAL A 331 -5.55 9.23 -15.06
CA VAL A 331 -4.23 9.14 -15.70
C VAL A 331 -4.15 7.82 -16.44
N GLY A 332 -4.00 7.90 -17.77
CA GLY A 332 -3.93 6.72 -18.64
C GLY A 332 -2.52 6.14 -18.77
N ALA A 333 -1.49 6.96 -18.58
CA ALA A 333 -0.08 6.57 -18.61
C ALA A 333 0.77 7.66 -17.97
N VAL A 334 1.99 7.30 -17.58
CA VAL A 334 3.01 8.22 -17.09
C VAL A 334 4.37 7.83 -17.63
N THR A 335 5.10 8.81 -18.14
CA THR A 335 6.44 8.62 -18.71
C THR A 335 7.43 9.52 -17.98
N LEU A 336 8.53 8.98 -17.47
CA LEU A 336 9.67 9.78 -17.03
C LEU A 336 10.67 9.89 -18.18
N ARG A 337 10.89 11.10 -18.70
CA ARG A 337 11.89 11.37 -19.74
C ARG A 337 12.43 12.78 -19.70
N LYS A 338 13.51 13.05 -20.43
CA LYS A 338 14.09 14.38 -20.63
C LYS A 338 14.01 14.77 -22.12
N PRO A 339 12.94 15.46 -22.54
CA PRO A 339 12.74 15.82 -23.95
C PRO A 339 13.85 16.74 -24.48
N LEU A 340 14.26 16.55 -25.75
CA LEU A 340 15.11 17.47 -26.49
C LEU A 340 14.24 18.60 -27.08
N ALA A 341 14.01 19.66 -26.31
CA ALA A 341 13.36 20.87 -26.81
C ALA A 341 14.06 22.14 -26.31
N PRO A 342 14.05 23.25 -27.07
CA PRO A 342 14.60 24.52 -26.61
C PRO A 342 13.91 24.98 -25.31
N GLY A 343 14.69 25.29 -24.28
CA GLY A 343 14.17 25.72 -22.98
C GLY A 343 13.94 24.58 -21.97
N ILE A 344 14.01 23.32 -22.41
CA ILE A 344 13.91 22.15 -21.54
C ILE A 344 15.32 21.66 -21.16
N ASP A 345 15.69 21.82 -19.90
CA ASP A 345 16.99 21.41 -19.34
C ASP A 345 16.88 20.35 -18.23
N GLN A 346 15.69 19.83 -18.00
CA GLN A 346 15.32 19.03 -16.82
C GLN A 346 14.46 17.81 -17.22
N ALA A 347 14.36 16.79 -16.36
CA ALA A 347 13.50 15.63 -16.64
C ALA A 347 12.06 15.87 -16.15
N PHE A 348 11.08 15.19 -16.76
CA PHE A 348 9.67 15.36 -16.43
C PHE A 348 8.97 14.03 -16.24
N TYR A 349 8.09 13.97 -15.24
CA TYR A 349 6.98 13.01 -15.25
C TYR A 349 5.86 13.57 -16.13
N ILE A 350 5.65 12.96 -17.29
CA ILE A 350 4.65 13.35 -18.28
C ILE A 350 3.45 12.44 -18.11
N PHE A 351 2.35 12.99 -17.60
CA PHE A 351 1.09 12.29 -17.37
C PHE A 351 0.16 12.47 -18.56
N ASN A 352 -0.39 11.35 -19.05
CA ASN A 352 -1.52 11.39 -19.98
C ASN A 352 -2.81 11.56 -19.18
N VAL A 353 -3.40 12.75 -19.24
CA VAL A 353 -4.58 13.18 -18.46
C VAL A 353 -5.71 13.51 -19.44
N GLY A 354 -6.60 12.55 -19.70
CA GLY A 354 -7.64 12.71 -20.72
C GLY A 354 -7.06 12.80 -22.13
N ASN A 355 -7.14 13.98 -22.76
CA ASN A 355 -6.61 14.24 -24.11
C ASN A 355 -5.36 15.15 -24.09
N GLU A 356 -4.80 15.41 -22.91
CA GLU A 356 -3.67 16.31 -22.73
C GLU A 356 -2.49 15.60 -22.08
N PHE A 357 -1.29 16.07 -22.41
CA PHE A 357 -0.06 15.70 -21.71
C PHE A 357 0.31 16.80 -20.73
N ILE A 358 0.29 16.45 -19.44
CA ILE A 358 0.66 17.38 -18.37
C ILE A 358 1.92 16.86 -17.72
N ALA A 359 2.96 17.67 -17.71
CA ALA A 359 4.27 17.33 -17.19
C ALA A 359 4.50 17.94 -15.81
N VAL A 360 5.25 17.26 -14.95
CA VAL A 360 5.77 17.80 -13.69
C VAL A 360 7.29 17.70 -13.71
N GLY A 361 7.98 18.83 -13.60
CA GLY A 361 9.44 18.88 -13.62
C GLY A 361 10.03 18.25 -12.37
N VAL A 362 11.03 17.38 -12.53
CA VAL A 362 11.62 16.67 -11.37
C VAL A 362 12.49 17.60 -10.53
N GLU A 363 13.09 18.63 -11.13
CA GLU A 363 13.92 19.61 -10.45
C GLU A 363 13.09 20.80 -9.91
N ASP A 364 12.24 21.41 -10.73
CA ASP A 364 11.48 22.62 -10.38
C ASP A 364 10.16 22.36 -9.63
N LYS A 365 9.65 21.12 -9.69
CA LYS A 365 8.39 20.68 -9.10
C LYS A 365 7.17 21.49 -9.59
N GLN A 366 7.26 22.08 -10.79
CA GLN A 366 6.20 22.85 -11.42
C GLN A 366 5.43 22.01 -12.43
N ILE A 367 4.18 22.42 -12.69
CA ILE A 367 3.34 21.83 -13.73
C ILE A 367 3.58 22.55 -15.05
N HIS A 368 3.80 21.77 -16.11
CA HIS A 368 4.01 22.24 -17.47
C HIS A 368 2.97 21.60 -18.40
N ASN A 369 2.36 22.38 -19.29
CA ASN A 369 1.36 21.87 -20.22
C ASN A 369 1.99 21.57 -21.58
N PHE A 370 2.02 20.29 -21.95
CA PHE A 370 2.59 19.81 -23.22
C PHE A 370 1.50 19.63 -24.30
N GLY A 371 0.28 20.10 -24.04
CA GLY A 371 -0.84 20.09 -24.96
C GLY A 371 -1.25 18.68 -25.41
N PRO A 372 -2.09 18.57 -26.45
CA PRO A 372 -2.55 17.28 -26.98
C PRO A 372 -1.48 16.54 -27.79
N ALA A 373 -0.42 17.23 -28.23
CA ALA A 373 0.64 16.66 -29.06
C ALA A 373 1.88 16.22 -28.25
N GLY A 374 1.88 16.41 -26.92
CA GLY A 374 3.02 16.08 -26.07
C GLY A 374 4.25 16.98 -26.28
N ARG A 375 4.03 18.22 -26.78
CA ARG A 375 5.05 19.26 -26.95
C ARG A 375 4.72 20.44 -26.06
N GLU A 376 5.70 20.90 -25.27
CA GLU A 376 5.52 22.06 -24.41
C GLU A 376 4.90 23.24 -25.18
N VAL A 377 3.73 23.69 -24.72
CA VAL A 377 3.06 24.85 -25.28
C VAL A 377 3.65 26.05 -24.54
N GLN A 378 4.56 26.78 -25.21
CA GLN A 378 5.03 28.06 -24.68
C GLN A 378 3.81 28.97 -24.49
N GLN A 379 3.51 29.33 -23.24
CA GLN A 379 2.55 30.40 -22.97
C GLN A 379 3.20 31.70 -23.44
N GLY A 380 2.66 32.26 -24.53
CA GLY A 380 3.11 33.53 -25.10
C GLY A 380 2.70 34.74 -24.28
#